data_AF-A0A661S259-F1
#
_entry.id   AF-A0A661S259-F1
#
_cell.length_a   1.000
_cell.length_b   1.000
_cell.length_c   1.000
_cell.angle_alpha   90.00
_cell.angle_beta   90.00
_cell.angle_gamma   90.00
#
_symmetry.space_group_name_H-M   'P 1'
#
loop_
_entity.id
_entity.type
_entity.pdbx_description
1 polymer ?
#
loop_
_entity_poly.entity_id
_entity_poly.type
_entity_poly.pdbx_seq_one_letter_code
_entity_poly.pdbx_strand_id
1 'polypeptide(L)'
;LVKMATGEEISAENLGGARVHTEISGGADHLCADQTQAVAKVRELLSLTSPQKIHLHKYEPQKPEVSPDTIYDTLPTSPHQGINGLKFLEAIADGSQFIESKKNFAPGRGTNILTGKIRIKGFPIGVICSNAAGIIFHEAAKKVAEWVVRCSYEKIPLLFIQSSPGYMIGSDSEHAGIGKFGADMVRAVSCAQVPRIQLVIGPDNGAANYGMCGRGYKPNFLFSTMRARTGVMSGKSAGGVLLSIEQAKRKAMGNTMTPDEINEFQQKMIDKYDGEAHPFFCASRLLNDRVLKFSEIRDWLAMAFEVSLIKPIGDPTFGNLRF
;
A
#
# COMPACT_ATOMS: atom_id res chain seq x y z
N LEU A 1 25.67 25.63 25.40
CA LEU A 1 26.40 24.54 26.09
C LEU A 1 27.81 24.97 26.50
N VAL A 2 28.67 25.38 25.56
CA VAL A 2 30.07 25.79 25.79
C VAL A 2 30.24 26.78 26.96
N LYS A 3 29.54 27.92 26.91
CA LYS A 3 29.58 28.94 27.97
C LYS A 3 29.27 28.41 29.37
N MET A 4 28.29 27.51 29.48
CA MET A 4 27.88 26.95 30.78
C MET A 4 28.89 25.93 31.33
N ALA A 5 29.57 25.18 30.45
CA ALA A 5 30.47 24.11 30.85
C ALA A 5 31.90 24.61 31.11
N THR A 6 32.34 25.65 30.39
CA THR A 6 33.75 26.08 30.37
C THR A 6 33.95 27.56 30.69
N GLY A 7 32.88 28.36 30.74
CA GLY A 7 32.96 29.82 30.86
C GLY A 7 33.36 30.55 29.57
N GLU A 8 33.71 29.83 28.50
CA GLU A 8 34.11 30.41 27.23
C GLU A 8 32.93 31.11 26.52
N GLU A 9 33.13 32.38 26.14
CA GLU A 9 32.21 33.14 25.30
C GLU A 9 32.72 33.16 23.86
N ILE A 10 32.03 32.46 22.97
CA ILE A 10 32.37 32.33 21.55
C ILE A 10 31.11 32.37 20.68
N SER A 11 31.21 32.94 19.48
CA SER A 11 30.10 32.99 18.53
C SER A 11 29.87 31.62 17.86
N ALA A 12 28.68 31.38 17.31
CA ALA A 12 28.40 30.14 16.58
C ALA A 12 29.34 29.94 15.38
N GLU A 13 29.68 31.02 14.65
CA GLU A 13 30.59 30.98 13.50
C GLU A 13 32.02 30.59 13.91
N ASN A 14 32.54 31.15 15.00
CA ASN A 14 33.89 30.85 15.46
C ASN A 14 33.97 29.48 16.17
N LEU A 15 32.85 29.00 16.72
CA LEU A 15 32.78 27.70 17.40
C LEU A 15 32.67 26.53 16.41
N GLY A 16 31.89 26.67 15.35
CA GLY A 16 31.55 25.57 14.43
C GLY A 16 31.01 26.05 13.09
N GLY A 17 31.43 27.24 12.64
CA GLY A 17 31.10 27.76 11.32
C GLY A 17 31.77 26.98 10.20
N ALA A 18 31.44 27.35 8.97
CA ALA A 18 31.87 26.60 7.79
C ALA A 18 33.40 26.56 7.67
N ARG A 19 34.09 27.68 7.94
CA ARG A 19 35.56 27.75 7.92
C ARG A 19 36.22 26.87 8.98
N VAL A 20 35.66 26.80 10.19
CA VAL A 20 36.18 25.91 11.25
C VAL A 20 36.14 24.46 10.78
N HIS A 21 35.09 24.05 10.07
CA HIS A 21 34.95 22.70 9.58
C HIS A 21 35.74 22.38 8.30
N THR A 22 36.00 23.36 7.43
CA THR A 22 36.74 23.13 6.18
C THR A 22 38.24 23.45 6.26
N GLU A 23 38.67 24.35 7.16
CA GLU A 23 40.06 24.83 7.23
C GLU A 23 40.81 24.36 8.48
N ILE A 24 40.12 24.08 9.60
CA ILE A 24 40.77 23.76 10.89
C ILE A 24 40.53 22.30 11.29
N SER A 25 39.27 21.91 11.46
CA SER A 25 38.92 20.61 12.05
C SER A 25 38.81 19.48 11.03
N GLY A 26 38.60 19.79 9.75
CA GLY A 26 38.33 18.78 8.71
C GLY A 26 36.97 18.08 8.85
N GLY A 27 36.02 18.68 9.58
CA GLY A 27 34.65 18.16 9.72
C GLY A 27 33.77 18.32 8.48
N ALA A 28 34.22 19.07 7.47
CA ALA A 28 33.55 19.23 6.18
C ALA A 28 34.56 19.36 5.03
N ASP A 29 34.21 18.84 3.85
CA ASP A 29 35.12 18.78 2.70
C ASP A 29 35.08 20.02 1.79
N HIS A 30 33.95 20.73 1.76
CA HIS A 30 33.71 21.80 0.79
C HIS A 30 33.07 23.04 1.43
N LEU A 31 33.74 24.18 1.31
CA LEU A 31 33.19 25.47 1.68
C LEU A 31 32.36 26.03 0.51
N CYS A 32 31.07 26.29 0.75
CA CYS A 32 30.16 26.88 -0.23
C CYS A 32 29.68 28.25 0.26
N ALA A 33 29.60 29.22 -0.65
CA ALA A 33 29.17 30.59 -0.37
C ALA A 33 27.66 30.69 -0.09
N ASP A 34 26.86 29.82 -0.72
CA ASP A 34 25.41 29.77 -0.54
C ASP A 34 24.84 28.37 -0.83
N GLN A 35 23.51 28.24 -0.67
CA GLN A 35 22.78 26.99 -0.93
C GLN A 35 22.84 26.55 -2.40
N THR A 36 22.88 27.48 -3.35
CA THR A 36 22.94 27.18 -4.78
C THR A 36 24.27 26.52 -5.13
N GLN A 37 25.38 27.06 -4.61
CA GLN A 37 26.69 26.48 -4.79
C GLN A 37 26.81 25.12 -4.08
N ALA A 38 26.21 24.97 -2.89
CA ALA A 38 26.18 23.69 -2.19
C ALA A 38 25.46 22.60 -3.00
N VAL A 39 24.31 22.91 -3.62
CA VAL A 39 23.60 21.98 -4.50
C VAL A 39 24.43 21.65 -5.75
N ALA A 40 25.07 22.65 -6.36
CA ALA A 40 25.96 22.42 -7.51
C ALA A 40 27.13 21.49 -7.16
N LYS A 41 27.72 21.68 -5.97
CA LYS A 41 28.81 20.83 -5.47
C LYS A 41 28.35 19.38 -5.25
N VAL A 42 27.16 19.17 -4.68
CA VAL A 42 26.58 17.82 -4.54
C VAL A 42 26.39 17.16 -5.90
N ARG A 43 25.91 17.89 -6.93
CA ARG A 43 25.77 17.36 -8.29
C ARG A 43 27.11 16.98 -8.92
N GLU A 44 28.14 17.80 -8.71
CA GLU A 44 29.51 17.53 -9.15
C GLU A 44 30.05 16.25 -8.51
N LEU A 45 29.88 16.08 -7.19
CA LEU A 45 30.30 14.85 -6.49
C LEU A 45 29.57 13.61 -7.02
N LEU A 46 28.27 13.71 -7.23
CA LEU A 46 27.47 12.60 -7.77
C LEU A 46 27.78 12.31 -9.24
N SER A 47 28.39 13.23 -9.98
CA SER A 47 28.71 13.04 -11.40
C SER A 47 29.72 11.91 -11.66
N LEU A 48 30.49 11.54 -10.64
CA LEU A 48 31.44 10.42 -10.67
C LEU A 48 30.79 9.07 -10.28
N THR A 49 29.51 9.08 -9.88
CA THR A 49 28.79 7.85 -9.53
C THR A 49 28.37 7.08 -10.78
N SER A 50 28.48 5.75 -10.76
CA SER A 50 28.02 4.92 -11.88
C SER A 50 26.51 5.10 -12.12
N PRO A 51 26.06 5.11 -13.39
CA PRO A 51 24.64 5.18 -13.72
C PRO A 51 23.83 4.06 -13.06
N GLN A 52 22.60 4.39 -12.66
CA GLN A 52 21.68 3.41 -12.09
C GLN A 52 21.30 2.34 -13.13
N LYS A 53 21.31 1.07 -12.70
CA LYS A 53 20.92 -0.08 -13.52
C LYS A 53 19.62 -0.67 -13.02
N ILE A 54 18.67 -0.87 -13.93
CA ILE A 54 17.42 -1.60 -13.66
C ILE A 54 17.68 -3.09 -13.90
N HIS A 55 17.33 -3.93 -12.93
CA HIS A 55 17.57 -5.38 -12.95
C HIS A 55 16.41 -6.20 -13.52
N LEU A 56 15.66 -5.61 -14.46
CA LEU A 56 14.53 -6.23 -15.16
C LEU A 56 14.44 -5.66 -16.57
N HIS A 57 13.98 -6.45 -17.53
CA HIS A 57 13.75 -5.96 -18.88
C HIS A 57 12.58 -4.97 -18.92
N LYS A 58 12.84 -3.75 -19.41
CA LYS A 58 11.83 -2.71 -19.66
C LYS A 58 11.48 -2.72 -21.14
N TYR A 59 10.20 -2.95 -21.45
CA TYR A 59 9.66 -2.92 -22.80
C TYR A 59 9.44 -1.48 -23.27
N GLU A 60 9.23 -1.30 -24.58
CA GLU A 60 8.79 -0.01 -25.12
C GLU A 60 7.46 0.42 -24.49
N PRO A 61 7.40 1.58 -23.82
CA PRO A 61 6.18 2.06 -23.17
C PRO A 61 5.06 2.33 -24.18
N GLN A 62 3.84 1.88 -23.87
CA GLN A 62 2.65 2.26 -24.63
C GLN A 62 1.66 3.01 -23.74
N LYS A 63 0.94 3.98 -24.30
CA LYS A 63 -0.18 4.61 -23.58
C LYS A 63 -1.34 3.61 -23.45
N PRO A 64 -2.17 3.71 -22.40
CA PRO A 64 -3.45 3.00 -22.37
C PRO A 64 -4.31 3.38 -23.58
N GLU A 65 -5.18 2.48 -24.03
CA GLU A 65 -6.12 2.72 -25.13
C GLU A 65 -7.30 3.61 -24.69
N VAL A 66 -7.57 3.64 -23.38
CA VAL A 66 -8.60 4.49 -22.77
C VAL A 66 -7.98 5.67 -22.03
N SER A 67 -8.73 6.77 -21.90
CA SER A 67 -8.27 7.91 -21.10
C SER A 67 -8.10 7.51 -19.61
N PRO A 68 -7.04 7.97 -18.91
CA PRO A 68 -6.92 7.82 -17.46
C PRO A 68 -8.13 8.38 -16.69
N ASP A 69 -8.84 9.35 -17.26
CA ASP A 69 -10.01 9.96 -16.64
C ASP A 69 -11.20 9.00 -16.56
N THR A 70 -11.21 7.92 -17.34
CA THR A 70 -12.25 6.87 -17.23
C THR A 70 -12.28 6.21 -15.85
N ILE A 71 -11.23 6.35 -15.03
CA ILE A 71 -11.24 5.93 -13.62
C ILE A 71 -12.31 6.70 -12.82
N TYR A 72 -12.55 7.98 -13.12
CA TYR A 72 -13.60 8.78 -12.48
C TYR A 72 -15.00 8.26 -12.81
N ASP A 73 -15.20 7.77 -14.04
CA ASP A 73 -16.50 7.26 -14.51
C ASP A 73 -16.79 5.83 -14.04
N THR A 74 -15.73 5.03 -13.85
CA THR A 74 -15.86 3.59 -13.58
C THR A 74 -15.90 3.24 -12.10
N LEU A 75 -15.33 4.07 -11.24
CA LEU A 75 -15.35 3.85 -9.79
C LEU A 75 -16.63 4.44 -9.17
N PRO A 76 -17.36 3.70 -8.33
CA PRO A 76 -18.64 4.14 -7.77
C PRO A 76 -18.44 5.27 -6.75
N THR A 77 -19.31 6.27 -6.65
CA THR A 77 -19.14 7.41 -5.73
C THR A 77 -18.82 7.00 -4.28
N SER A 78 -19.49 5.96 -3.76
CA SER A 78 -19.21 5.43 -2.43
C SER A 78 -17.95 4.54 -2.43
N PRO A 79 -17.01 4.74 -1.49
CA PRO A 79 -15.84 3.87 -1.37
C PRO A 79 -16.21 2.45 -0.88
N HIS A 80 -17.38 2.24 -0.30
CA HIS A 80 -17.80 0.94 0.21
C HIS A 80 -18.53 0.08 -0.84
N GLN A 81 -18.85 0.66 -2.00
CA GLN A 81 -19.47 -0.08 -3.10
C GLN A 81 -18.39 -0.83 -3.90
N GLY A 82 -18.77 -2.01 -4.41
CA GLY A 82 -17.88 -2.81 -5.23
C GLY A 82 -17.43 -2.12 -6.52
N ILE A 83 -16.23 -2.46 -6.97
CA ILE A 83 -15.56 -1.80 -8.11
C ILE A 83 -15.50 -2.73 -9.33
N ASN A 84 -15.30 -2.15 -10.52
CA ASN A 84 -14.89 -2.91 -11.70
C ASN A 84 -13.36 -2.88 -11.82
N GLY A 85 -12.69 -3.89 -11.28
CA GLY A 85 -11.23 -3.98 -11.27
C GLY A 85 -10.63 -4.12 -12.68
N LEU A 86 -11.36 -4.74 -13.62
CA LEU A 86 -10.91 -4.85 -15.02
C LEU A 86 -10.83 -3.48 -15.69
N LYS A 87 -11.88 -2.66 -15.55
CA LYS A 87 -11.91 -1.29 -16.08
C LYS A 87 -10.81 -0.41 -15.48
N PHE A 88 -10.54 -0.58 -14.19
CA PHE A 88 -9.43 0.11 -13.52
C PHE A 88 -8.06 -0.30 -14.12
N LEU A 89 -7.84 -1.60 -14.36
CA LEU A 89 -6.62 -2.11 -14.97
C LEU A 89 -6.44 -1.62 -16.42
N GLU A 90 -7.51 -1.62 -17.22
CA GLU A 90 -7.52 -1.08 -18.59
C GLU A 90 -7.05 0.39 -18.63
N ALA A 91 -7.43 1.20 -17.65
CA ALA A 91 -7.07 2.62 -17.59
C ALA A 91 -5.61 2.89 -17.20
N ILE A 92 -4.94 1.95 -16.54
CA ILE A 92 -3.56 2.13 -16.07
C ILE A 92 -2.52 1.32 -16.83
N ALA A 93 -2.92 0.26 -17.54
CA ALA A 93 -2.01 -0.63 -18.25
C ALA A 93 -1.60 -0.09 -19.63
N ASP A 94 -0.37 -0.39 -20.04
CA ASP A 94 0.11 -0.14 -21.41
C ASP A 94 -0.78 -0.87 -22.42
N GLY A 95 -1.26 -0.16 -23.44
CA GLY A 95 -2.19 -0.72 -24.43
C GLY A 95 -3.49 -1.25 -23.82
N SER A 96 -3.84 -0.84 -22.59
CA SER A 96 -4.98 -1.37 -21.84
C SER A 96 -5.01 -2.91 -21.72
N GLN A 97 -3.83 -3.55 -21.83
CA GLN A 97 -3.74 -5.01 -21.85
C GLN A 97 -3.66 -5.61 -20.45
N PHE A 98 -4.51 -6.61 -20.20
CA PHE A 98 -4.47 -7.44 -19.00
C PHE A 98 -4.50 -8.92 -19.38
N ILE A 99 -3.40 -9.62 -19.10
CA ILE A 99 -3.28 -11.06 -19.31
C ILE A 99 -3.70 -11.76 -18.02
N GLU A 100 -5.00 -12.04 -17.92
CA GLU A 100 -5.61 -12.58 -16.71
C GLU A 100 -5.23 -14.05 -16.45
N SER A 101 -4.88 -14.34 -15.19
CA SER A 101 -4.63 -15.69 -14.68
C SER A 101 -5.86 -16.19 -13.90
N LYS A 102 -6.22 -17.46 -14.11
CA LYS A 102 -7.40 -18.09 -13.47
C LYS A 102 -8.69 -17.26 -13.61
N LYS A 103 -8.92 -16.73 -14.82
CA LYS A 103 -10.08 -15.89 -15.17
C LYS A 103 -11.42 -16.49 -14.77
N ASN A 104 -11.62 -17.78 -15.03
CA ASN A 104 -12.89 -18.48 -14.78
C ASN A 104 -12.90 -19.28 -13.46
N PHE A 105 -11.92 -19.07 -12.57
CA PHE A 105 -11.82 -19.85 -11.34
C PHE A 105 -12.81 -19.37 -10.28
N ALA A 106 -13.72 -20.26 -9.88
CA ALA A 106 -14.74 -20.02 -8.85
C ALA A 106 -15.48 -18.67 -9.01
N PRO A 107 -16.29 -18.49 -10.07
CA PRO A 107 -17.02 -17.24 -10.33
C PRO A 107 -17.77 -16.72 -9.10
N GLY A 108 -17.65 -15.43 -8.81
CA GLY A 108 -18.22 -14.77 -7.63
C GLY A 108 -17.43 -14.95 -6.33
N ARG A 109 -16.43 -15.84 -6.32
CA ARG A 109 -15.52 -16.08 -5.18
C ARG A 109 -14.07 -15.80 -5.56
N GLY A 110 -13.49 -16.64 -6.41
CA GLY A 110 -12.13 -16.49 -6.94
C GLY A 110 -11.99 -15.29 -7.89
N THR A 111 -13.07 -14.86 -8.55
CA THR A 111 -13.09 -13.70 -9.46
C THR A 111 -13.27 -12.36 -8.74
N ASN A 112 -13.46 -12.35 -7.41
CA ASN A 112 -13.46 -11.12 -6.61
C ASN A 112 -12.05 -10.53 -6.45
N ILE A 113 -11.02 -11.34 -6.71
CA ILE A 113 -9.64 -10.88 -6.79
C ILE A 113 -9.08 -11.30 -8.16
N LEU A 114 -8.77 -10.32 -8.99
CA LEU A 114 -8.14 -10.50 -10.28
C LEU A 114 -6.65 -10.71 -10.06
N THR A 115 -6.06 -11.65 -10.80
CA THR A 115 -4.61 -11.83 -10.87
C THR A 115 -4.19 -11.97 -12.32
N GLY A 116 -3.00 -11.52 -12.66
CA GLY A 116 -2.50 -11.57 -14.03
C GLY A 116 -1.38 -10.59 -14.27
N LYS A 117 -0.99 -10.39 -15.53
CA LYS A 117 0.11 -9.50 -15.89
C LYS A 117 -0.41 -8.29 -16.65
N ILE A 118 0.21 -7.15 -16.36
CA ILE A 118 0.11 -5.92 -17.15
C ILE A 118 1.50 -5.37 -17.43
N ARG A 119 1.57 -4.29 -18.20
CA ARG A 119 2.73 -3.41 -18.21
C ARG A 119 2.33 -2.01 -17.77
N ILE A 120 3.22 -1.30 -17.09
CA ILE A 120 3.07 0.13 -16.81
C ILE A 120 4.36 0.82 -17.22
N LYS A 121 4.28 1.72 -18.20
CA LYS A 121 5.42 2.44 -18.79
C LYS A 121 6.59 1.49 -19.12
N GLY A 122 6.26 0.35 -19.73
CA GLY A 122 7.23 -0.68 -20.12
C GLY A 122 7.61 -1.69 -19.04
N PHE A 123 7.31 -1.45 -17.75
CA PHE A 123 7.64 -2.41 -16.68
C PHE A 123 6.64 -3.57 -16.66
N PRO A 124 7.08 -4.84 -16.77
CA PRO A 124 6.20 -5.99 -16.59
C PRO A 124 5.85 -6.16 -15.12
N ILE A 125 4.56 -6.26 -14.81
CA ILE A 125 4.05 -6.26 -13.43
C ILE A 125 3.03 -7.37 -13.26
N GLY A 126 3.15 -8.13 -12.17
CA GLY A 126 2.13 -9.06 -11.71
C GLY A 126 1.13 -8.32 -10.83
N VAL A 127 -0.14 -8.30 -11.22
CA VAL A 127 -1.18 -7.60 -10.46
C VAL A 127 -1.98 -8.55 -9.59
N ILE A 128 -2.38 -8.07 -8.42
CA ILE A 128 -3.43 -8.60 -7.57
C ILE A 128 -4.41 -7.45 -7.36
N CYS A 129 -5.62 -7.52 -7.92
CA CYS A 129 -6.55 -6.40 -7.93
C CYS A 129 -7.92 -6.81 -7.39
N SER A 130 -8.41 -6.07 -6.38
CA SER A 130 -9.78 -6.22 -5.91
C SER A 130 -10.79 -5.95 -7.02
N ASN A 131 -11.87 -6.73 -7.06
CA ASN A 131 -12.93 -6.64 -8.05
C ASN A 131 -14.29 -6.97 -7.42
N ALA A 132 -15.37 -6.47 -8.02
CA ALA A 132 -16.70 -6.52 -7.44
C ALA A 132 -16.66 -6.03 -5.97
N ALA A 133 -17.27 -6.76 -5.04
CA ALA A 133 -17.25 -6.41 -3.62
C ALA A 133 -15.86 -6.52 -2.94
N GLY A 134 -14.86 -7.11 -3.61
CA GLY A 134 -13.50 -7.26 -3.10
C GLY A 134 -13.36 -8.23 -1.92
N ILE A 135 -14.42 -8.97 -1.56
CA ILE A 135 -14.40 -9.97 -0.46
C ILE A 135 -13.43 -11.09 -0.84
N ILE A 136 -12.51 -11.42 0.07
CA ILE A 136 -11.53 -12.49 -0.14
C ILE A 136 -12.14 -13.81 0.34
N PHE A 137 -12.52 -14.65 -0.62
CA PHE A 137 -12.91 -16.04 -0.38
C PHE A 137 -11.68 -16.96 -0.35
N HIS A 138 -11.82 -18.19 0.15
CA HIS A 138 -10.70 -19.12 0.25
C HIS A 138 -10.15 -19.49 -1.14
N GLU A 139 -11.00 -19.52 -2.18
CA GLU A 139 -10.56 -19.66 -3.57
C GLU A 139 -9.72 -18.47 -4.03
N ALA A 140 -10.13 -17.25 -3.71
CA ALA A 140 -9.35 -16.05 -4.02
C ALA A 140 -8.01 -16.09 -3.28
N ALA A 141 -7.98 -16.47 -2.00
CA ALA A 141 -6.75 -16.59 -1.22
C ALA A 141 -5.78 -17.61 -1.83
N LYS A 142 -6.27 -18.79 -2.24
CA LYS A 142 -5.46 -19.80 -2.96
C LYS A 142 -4.93 -19.27 -4.29
N LYS A 143 -5.78 -18.60 -5.07
CA LYS A 143 -5.42 -17.98 -6.35
C LYS A 143 -4.31 -16.95 -6.17
N VAL A 144 -4.41 -16.10 -5.15
CA VAL A 144 -3.40 -15.07 -4.87
C VAL A 144 -2.11 -15.69 -4.37
N ALA A 145 -2.16 -16.65 -3.43
CA ALA A 145 -0.96 -17.32 -2.93
C ALA A 145 -0.16 -17.97 -4.08
N GLU A 146 -0.82 -18.72 -4.96
CA GLU A 146 -0.19 -19.31 -6.15
C GLU A 146 0.38 -18.25 -7.09
N TRP A 147 -0.35 -17.15 -7.30
CA TRP A 147 0.09 -16.07 -8.19
C TRP A 147 1.35 -15.36 -7.69
N VAL A 148 1.41 -15.04 -6.40
CA VAL A 148 2.57 -14.43 -5.77
C VAL A 148 3.79 -15.33 -5.90
N VAL A 149 3.63 -16.64 -5.63
CA VAL A 149 4.70 -17.62 -5.81
C VAL A 149 5.21 -17.64 -7.24
N ARG A 150 4.31 -17.67 -8.24
CA ARG A 150 4.67 -17.67 -9.66
C ARG A 150 5.46 -16.42 -10.05
N CYS A 151 4.95 -15.24 -9.72
CA CYS A 151 5.65 -13.98 -10.00
C CYS A 151 7.03 -13.93 -9.35
N SER A 152 7.18 -14.46 -8.13
CA SER A 152 8.47 -14.54 -7.47
C SER A 152 9.48 -15.44 -8.20
N TYR A 153 9.07 -16.60 -8.71
CA TYR A 153 9.97 -17.45 -9.51
C TYR A 153 10.33 -16.79 -10.84
N GLU A 154 9.39 -16.07 -11.45
CA GLU A 154 9.59 -15.33 -12.70
C GLU A 154 10.32 -13.98 -12.49
N LYS A 155 10.63 -13.61 -11.24
CA LYS A 155 11.23 -12.32 -10.84
C LYS A 155 10.40 -11.10 -11.30
N ILE A 156 9.09 -11.25 -11.37
CA ILE A 156 8.16 -10.18 -11.76
C ILE A 156 7.70 -9.42 -10.51
N PRO A 157 7.85 -8.08 -10.47
CA PRO A 157 7.40 -7.26 -9.35
C PRO A 157 5.86 -7.24 -9.26
N LEU A 158 5.36 -7.02 -8.05
CA LEU A 158 3.95 -7.16 -7.71
C LEU A 158 3.28 -5.81 -7.43
N LEU A 159 2.08 -5.62 -7.98
CA LEU A 159 1.17 -4.51 -7.68
C LEU A 159 -0.09 -5.05 -7.01
N PHE A 160 -0.35 -4.60 -5.78
CA PHE A 160 -1.57 -4.89 -5.04
C PHE A 160 -2.51 -3.69 -5.13
N ILE A 161 -3.63 -3.84 -5.86
CA ILE A 161 -4.67 -2.81 -5.94
C ILE A 161 -5.79 -3.19 -4.97
N GLN A 162 -5.85 -2.46 -3.87
CA GLN A 162 -6.65 -2.78 -2.69
C GLN A 162 -7.98 -2.03 -2.67
N SER A 163 -9.07 -2.78 -2.62
CA SER A 163 -10.44 -2.33 -2.36
C SER A 163 -11.23 -3.49 -1.75
N SER A 164 -10.74 -4.02 -0.62
CA SER A 164 -11.26 -5.21 0.06
C SER A 164 -11.75 -4.88 1.47
N PRO A 165 -13.00 -5.21 1.83
CA PRO A 165 -13.53 -5.01 3.16
C PRO A 165 -13.09 -6.11 4.15
N GLY A 166 -12.48 -7.19 3.68
CA GLY A 166 -12.12 -8.34 4.53
C GLY A 166 -12.21 -9.70 3.81
N TYR A 167 -11.97 -10.75 4.59
CA TYR A 167 -12.22 -12.13 4.20
C TYR A 167 -13.69 -12.51 4.42
N MET A 168 -14.16 -13.52 3.70
CA MET A 168 -15.51 -14.06 3.89
C MET A 168 -15.66 -14.67 5.30
N ILE A 169 -16.74 -14.31 5.99
CA ILE A 169 -17.09 -14.81 7.34
C ILE A 169 -18.20 -15.87 7.29
N GLY A 170 -18.41 -16.58 8.39
CA GLY A 170 -19.48 -17.57 8.55
C GLY A 170 -18.95 -19.00 8.65
N SER A 171 -19.76 -19.90 9.21
CA SER A 171 -19.39 -21.29 9.50
C SER A 171 -18.85 -22.00 8.26
N ASP A 172 -19.49 -21.82 7.11
CA ASP A 172 -19.09 -22.49 5.87
C ASP A 172 -17.72 -22.02 5.39
N SER A 173 -17.40 -20.74 5.59
CA SER A 173 -16.08 -20.18 5.26
C SER A 173 -14.99 -20.73 6.18
N GLU A 174 -15.28 -20.80 7.48
CA GLU A 174 -14.36 -21.37 8.48
C GLU A 174 -14.12 -22.86 8.25
N HIS A 175 -15.18 -23.65 8.01
CA HIS A 175 -15.07 -25.08 7.69
C HIS A 175 -14.35 -25.34 6.36
N ALA A 176 -14.50 -24.43 5.38
CA ALA A 176 -13.73 -24.48 4.13
C ALA A 176 -12.26 -24.06 4.31
N GLY A 177 -11.83 -23.64 5.50
CA GLY A 177 -10.45 -23.35 5.83
C GLY A 177 -10.00 -21.93 5.46
N ILE A 178 -10.88 -20.93 5.49
CA ILE A 178 -10.53 -19.54 5.17
C ILE A 178 -9.34 -19.02 5.98
N GLY A 179 -9.25 -19.33 7.28
CA GLY A 179 -8.11 -18.95 8.12
C GLY A 179 -6.79 -19.59 7.67
N LYS A 180 -6.83 -20.84 7.20
CA LYS A 180 -5.67 -21.56 6.68
C LYS A 180 -5.20 -20.97 5.34
N PHE A 181 -6.11 -20.81 4.38
CA PHE A 181 -5.77 -20.29 3.05
C PHE A 181 -5.45 -18.80 3.08
N GLY A 182 -6.08 -18.02 3.97
CA GLY A 182 -5.70 -16.64 4.25
C GLY A 182 -4.28 -16.53 4.83
N ALA A 183 -3.91 -17.42 5.75
CA ALA A 183 -2.54 -17.47 6.28
C ALA A 183 -1.50 -17.80 5.20
N ASP A 184 -1.83 -18.68 4.25
CA ASP A 184 -0.95 -18.99 3.11
C ASP A 184 -0.81 -17.81 2.14
N MET A 185 -1.89 -17.06 1.87
CA MET A 185 -1.84 -15.81 1.12
C MET A 185 -0.92 -14.79 1.81
N VAL A 186 -1.09 -14.59 3.12
CA VAL A 186 -0.23 -13.69 3.91
C VAL A 186 1.23 -14.15 3.89
N ARG A 187 1.50 -15.46 4.03
CA ARG A 187 2.86 -16.00 3.95
C ARG A 187 3.49 -15.74 2.57
N ALA A 188 2.76 -16.03 1.50
CA ALA A 188 3.23 -15.79 0.14
C ALA A 188 3.61 -14.31 -0.04
N VAL A 189 2.73 -13.40 0.39
CA VAL A 189 2.99 -11.95 0.32
C VAL A 189 4.20 -11.56 1.16
N SER A 190 4.31 -12.03 2.39
CA SER A 190 5.39 -11.69 3.32
C SER A 190 6.76 -12.13 2.82
N CYS A 191 6.83 -13.33 2.26
CA CYS A 191 8.05 -13.99 1.83
C CYS A 191 8.44 -13.68 0.38
N ALA A 192 7.59 -12.99 -0.38
CA ALA A 192 7.92 -12.58 -1.75
C ALA A 192 9.12 -11.63 -1.77
N GLN A 193 10.15 -12.02 -2.50
CA GLN A 193 11.42 -11.32 -2.63
C GLN A 193 11.48 -10.33 -3.81
N VAL A 194 10.45 -10.35 -4.66
CA VAL A 194 10.24 -9.34 -5.71
C VAL A 194 9.76 -8.03 -5.10
N PRO A 195 10.02 -6.88 -5.74
CA PRO A 195 9.42 -5.62 -5.31
C PRO A 195 7.90 -5.71 -5.21
N ARG A 196 7.34 -5.09 -4.16
CA ARG A 196 5.89 -5.07 -3.89
C ARG A 196 5.45 -3.63 -3.73
N ILE A 197 4.42 -3.23 -4.46
CA ILE A 197 3.79 -1.91 -4.34
C ILE A 197 2.31 -2.13 -4.03
N GLN A 198 1.77 -1.36 -3.09
CA GLN A 198 0.34 -1.36 -2.80
C GLN A 198 -0.28 -0.01 -3.22
N LEU A 199 -1.45 -0.07 -3.83
CA LEU A 199 -2.29 1.07 -4.17
C LEU A 199 -3.69 0.86 -3.58
N VAL A 200 -4.10 1.71 -2.64
CA VAL A 200 -5.42 1.64 -2.00
C VAL A 200 -6.43 2.56 -2.72
N ILE A 201 -7.46 1.95 -3.32
CA ILE A 201 -8.52 2.64 -4.09
C ILE A 201 -9.92 2.48 -3.49
N GLY A 202 -10.03 1.93 -2.29
CA GLY A 202 -11.29 1.69 -1.59
C GLY A 202 -11.05 1.16 -0.17
N PRO A 203 -11.87 0.21 0.32
CA PRO A 203 -11.70 -0.34 1.65
C PRO A 203 -10.38 -1.11 1.77
N ASP A 204 -9.74 -0.98 2.91
CA ASP A 204 -8.50 -1.65 3.24
C ASP A 204 -8.55 -2.07 4.72
N ASN A 205 -9.31 -3.13 4.97
CA ASN A 205 -9.76 -3.48 6.31
C ASN A 205 -9.14 -4.78 6.84
N GLY A 206 -8.73 -4.75 8.10
CA GLY A 206 -8.42 -5.93 8.90
C GLY A 206 -7.47 -6.90 8.20
N ALA A 207 -7.81 -8.19 8.20
CA ALA A 207 -6.95 -9.22 7.61
C ALA A 207 -6.73 -9.06 6.10
N ALA A 208 -7.65 -8.41 5.37
CA ALA A 208 -7.46 -8.19 3.93
C ALA A 208 -6.27 -7.24 3.66
N ASN A 209 -6.03 -6.25 4.53
CA ASN A 209 -4.82 -5.43 4.49
C ASN A 209 -3.57 -6.30 4.51
N TYR A 210 -3.58 -7.38 5.30
CA TYR A 210 -2.43 -8.27 5.43
C TYR A 210 -2.19 -9.08 4.15
N GLY A 211 -3.24 -9.71 3.64
CA GLY A 211 -3.16 -10.50 2.40
C GLY A 211 -2.88 -9.65 1.16
N MET A 212 -3.13 -8.34 1.20
CA MET A 212 -2.97 -7.42 0.07
C MET A 212 -1.76 -6.49 0.24
N CYS A 213 -0.75 -6.94 1.00
CA CYS A 213 0.55 -6.29 1.18
C CYS A 213 0.49 -4.89 1.83
N GLY A 214 -0.33 -4.75 2.88
CA GLY A 214 -0.40 -3.56 3.71
C GLY A 214 0.93 -3.17 4.38
N ARG A 215 0.95 -2.00 5.04
CA ARG A 215 2.17 -1.39 5.61
C ARG A 215 3.00 -2.34 6.50
N GLY A 216 2.35 -3.21 7.27
CA GLY A 216 3.03 -4.21 8.13
C GLY A 216 3.88 -5.24 7.35
N TYR A 217 3.62 -5.40 6.05
CA TYR A 217 4.31 -6.32 5.16
C TYR A 217 5.39 -5.64 4.30
N LYS A 218 5.69 -4.37 4.61
CA LYS A 218 6.80 -3.60 4.04
C LYS A 218 6.82 -3.65 2.50
N PRO A 219 5.75 -3.20 1.81
CA PRO A 219 5.86 -2.89 0.40
C PRO A 219 6.93 -1.80 0.20
N ASN A 220 7.58 -1.79 -0.96
CA ASN A 220 8.55 -0.76 -1.33
C ASN A 220 7.90 0.63 -1.33
N PHE A 221 6.65 0.70 -1.80
CA PHE A 221 5.82 1.90 -1.78
C PHE A 221 4.36 1.52 -1.49
N LEU A 222 3.68 2.36 -0.72
CA LEU A 222 2.26 2.27 -0.42
C LEU A 222 1.60 3.59 -0.77
N PHE A 223 0.78 3.59 -1.81
CA PHE A 223 -0.01 4.73 -2.23
C PHE A 223 -1.48 4.56 -1.87
N SER A 224 -2.15 5.67 -1.65
CA SER A 224 -3.59 5.71 -1.43
C SER A 224 -4.25 6.74 -2.35
N THR A 225 -5.55 6.64 -2.53
CA THR A 225 -6.36 7.67 -3.21
C THR A 225 -7.35 8.26 -2.21
N MET A 226 -8.10 9.30 -2.60
CA MET A 226 -9.15 9.88 -1.75
C MET A 226 -10.26 8.90 -1.36
N ARG A 227 -10.39 7.78 -2.09
CA ARG A 227 -11.34 6.70 -1.81
C ARG A 227 -10.87 5.76 -0.70
N ALA A 228 -9.59 5.75 -0.37
CA ALA A 228 -9.02 4.79 0.57
C ALA A 228 -9.71 4.87 1.94
N ARG A 229 -9.99 3.72 2.55
CA ARG A 229 -10.47 3.61 3.94
C ARG A 229 -9.69 2.51 4.62
N THR A 230 -8.57 2.88 5.24
CA THR A 230 -7.66 1.92 5.89
C THR A 230 -7.93 1.86 7.38
N GLY A 231 -8.39 0.71 7.87
CA GLY A 231 -8.72 0.53 9.28
C GLY A 231 -8.76 -0.93 9.70
N VAL A 232 -8.98 -1.19 10.98
CA VAL A 232 -9.17 -2.58 11.44
C VAL A 232 -10.48 -3.18 10.93
N MET A 233 -11.52 -2.35 10.77
CA MET A 233 -12.80 -2.66 10.15
C MET A 233 -13.50 -1.35 9.73
N SER A 234 -14.60 -1.44 8.97
CA SER A 234 -15.40 -0.25 8.63
C SER A 234 -16.02 0.41 9.85
N GLY A 235 -16.28 1.72 9.82
CA GLY A 235 -16.95 2.41 10.93
C GLY A 235 -18.30 1.79 11.27
N LYS A 236 -19.10 1.41 10.26
CA LYS A 236 -20.38 0.71 10.46
C LYS A 236 -20.21 -0.63 11.20
N SER A 237 -19.20 -1.42 10.84
CA SER A 237 -18.88 -2.68 11.52
C SER A 237 -18.42 -2.44 12.96
N ALA A 238 -17.51 -1.48 13.17
CA ALA A 238 -17.01 -1.13 14.49
C ALA A 238 -18.12 -0.64 15.42
N GLY A 239 -18.97 0.26 14.92
CA GLY A 239 -20.12 0.77 15.67
C GLY A 239 -21.07 -0.33 16.13
N GLY A 240 -21.39 -1.29 15.26
CA GLY A 240 -22.24 -2.43 15.62
C GLY A 240 -21.60 -3.36 16.65
N VAL A 241 -20.34 -3.74 16.45
CA VAL A 241 -19.63 -4.65 17.37
C VAL A 241 -19.43 -4.01 18.74
N LEU A 242 -18.94 -2.78 18.79
CA LEU A 242 -18.69 -2.08 20.05
C LEU A 242 -20.00 -1.77 20.79
N LEU A 243 -21.07 -1.46 20.07
CA LEU A 243 -22.39 -1.29 20.67
C LEU A 243 -22.85 -2.58 21.35
N SER A 244 -22.72 -3.73 20.69
CA SER A 244 -23.14 -5.02 21.25
C SER A 244 -22.39 -5.37 22.55
N ILE A 245 -21.10 -5.05 22.61
CA ILE A 245 -20.26 -5.25 23.81
C ILE A 245 -20.70 -4.30 24.94
N GLU A 246 -20.93 -3.03 24.62
CA GLU A 246 -21.36 -2.05 25.61
C GLU A 246 -22.76 -2.38 26.16
N GLN A 247 -23.70 -2.78 25.31
CA GLN A 247 -25.03 -3.23 25.72
C GLN A 247 -24.97 -4.45 26.65
N ALA A 248 -24.13 -5.44 26.34
CA ALA A 248 -23.95 -6.61 27.19
C ALA A 248 -23.38 -6.24 28.57
N LYS A 249 -22.38 -5.36 28.61
CA LYS A 249 -21.77 -4.84 29.83
C LYS A 249 -22.79 -4.06 30.67
N ARG A 250 -23.53 -3.14 30.06
CA ARG A 250 -24.58 -2.32 30.67
C ARG A 250 -25.71 -3.18 31.26
N LYS A 251 -26.15 -4.19 30.52
CA LYS A 251 -27.14 -5.18 31.00
C LYS A 251 -26.63 -5.96 32.21
N ALA A 252 -25.36 -6.38 32.23
CA ALA A 252 -24.77 -7.08 33.37
C ALA A 252 -24.67 -6.20 34.64
N MET A 253 -24.58 -4.88 34.48
CA MET A 253 -24.58 -3.90 35.58
C MET A 253 -25.98 -3.41 35.97
N GLY A 254 -27.05 -3.95 35.38
CA GLY A 254 -28.42 -3.53 35.65
C GLY A 254 -28.78 -2.14 35.12
N ASN A 255 -27.99 -1.57 34.21
CA ASN A 255 -28.20 -0.23 33.63
C ASN A 255 -28.27 -0.30 32.10
N THR A 256 -29.40 -0.73 31.54
CA THR A 256 -29.59 -0.87 30.08
C THR A 256 -29.64 0.49 29.38
N MET A 257 -29.05 0.56 28.18
CA MET A 257 -29.03 1.78 27.37
C MET A 257 -30.42 2.15 26.85
N THR A 258 -30.73 3.44 26.78
CA THR A 258 -31.92 3.96 26.08
C THR A 258 -31.72 3.92 24.56
N PRO A 259 -32.80 4.03 23.74
CA PRO A 259 -32.67 4.13 22.29
C PRO A 259 -31.76 5.29 21.83
N ASP A 260 -31.81 6.43 22.52
CA ASP A 260 -30.98 7.60 22.19
C ASP A 260 -29.51 7.34 22.51
N GLU A 261 -29.21 6.75 23.68
CA GLU A 261 -27.84 6.37 24.05
C GLU A 261 -27.25 5.34 23.06
N ILE A 262 -28.07 4.41 22.56
CA ILE A 262 -27.67 3.42 21.55
C ILE A 262 -27.25 4.13 20.25
N ASN A 263 -28.10 5.04 19.76
CA ASN A 263 -27.84 5.77 18.52
C ASN A 263 -26.61 6.68 18.65
N GLU A 264 -26.49 7.43 19.74
CA GLU A 264 -25.35 8.30 20.00
C GLU A 264 -24.04 7.51 20.11
N PHE A 265 -24.04 6.39 20.83
CA PHE A 265 -22.85 5.55 20.96
C PHE A 265 -22.44 4.96 19.62
N GLN A 266 -23.39 4.43 18.85
CA GLN A 266 -23.12 3.85 17.55
C GLN A 266 -22.56 4.89 16.58
N GLN A 267 -23.19 6.06 16.49
CA GLN A 267 -22.74 7.13 15.60
C GLN A 267 -21.36 7.63 15.99
N LYS A 268 -21.09 7.82 17.30
CA LYS A 268 -19.77 8.21 17.81
C LYS A 268 -18.67 7.22 17.40
N MET A 269 -18.96 5.91 17.43
CA MET A 269 -18.00 4.89 16.99
C MET A 269 -17.82 4.89 15.48
N ILE A 270 -18.88 5.07 14.70
CA ILE A 270 -18.80 5.20 13.23
C ILE A 270 -17.91 6.39 12.87
N ASP A 271 -18.20 7.58 13.40
CA ASP A 271 -17.47 8.82 13.10
C ASP A 271 -15.99 8.71 13.46
N LYS A 272 -15.69 8.12 14.63
CA LYS A 272 -14.31 7.88 15.05
C LYS A 272 -13.57 7.00 14.03
N TYR A 273 -14.11 5.84 13.69
CA TYR A 273 -13.43 4.88 12.83
C TYR A 273 -13.33 5.37 11.38
N ASP A 274 -14.36 6.02 10.86
CA ASP A 274 -14.34 6.59 9.50
C ASP A 274 -13.37 7.78 9.41
N GLY A 275 -13.28 8.59 10.46
CA GLY A 275 -12.29 9.67 10.57
C GLY A 275 -10.85 9.15 10.64
N GLU A 276 -10.59 8.13 11.46
CA GLU A 276 -9.26 7.50 11.59
C GLU A 276 -8.86 6.69 10.33
N ALA A 277 -9.83 6.20 9.55
CA ALA A 277 -9.59 5.50 8.29
C ALA A 277 -9.40 6.43 7.08
N HIS A 278 -9.61 7.73 7.24
CA HIS A 278 -9.52 8.70 6.15
C HIS A 278 -8.06 8.83 5.64
N PRO A 279 -7.82 8.93 4.32
CA PRO A 279 -6.46 8.90 3.75
C PRO A 279 -5.55 9.99 4.30
N PHE A 280 -6.07 11.18 4.61
CA PHE A 280 -5.30 12.26 5.26
C PHE A 280 -4.94 11.96 6.72
N PHE A 281 -5.80 11.27 7.47
CA PHE A 281 -5.46 10.83 8.82
C PHE A 281 -4.33 9.79 8.78
N CYS A 282 -4.39 8.85 7.84
CA CYS A 282 -3.36 7.84 7.62
C CYS A 282 -2.04 8.45 7.11
N ALA A 283 -2.11 9.38 6.16
CA ALA A 283 -0.93 10.03 5.56
C ALA A 283 -0.18 10.90 6.56
N SER A 284 -0.89 11.63 7.43
CA SER A 284 -0.26 12.42 8.51
C SER A 284 0.50 11.57 9.54
N ARG A 285 0.35 10.24 9.48
CA ARG A 285 1.02 9.24 10.34
C ARG A 285 1.97 8.33 9.57
N LEU A 286 2.27 8.64 8.30
CA LEU A 286 3.16 7.84 7.45
C LEU A 286 2.72 6.37 7.27
N LEU A 287 1.41 6.12 7.37
CA LEU A 287 0.83 4.81 7.08
C LEU A 287 0.73 4.54 5.56
N ASN A 288 0.78 5.60 4.76
CA ASN A 288 0.99 5.58 3.32
C ASN A 288 2.07 6.62 2.95
N ASP A 289 2.72 6.41 1.80
CA ASP A 289 3.80 7.28 1.34
C ASP A 289 3.28 8.47 0.52
N ARG A 290 2.05 8.35 -0.03
CA ARG A 290 1.37 9.46 -0.74
C ARG A 290 -0.14 9.20 -0.90
N VAL A 291 -0.92 10.28 -0.87
CA VAL A 291 -2.29 10.32 -1.39
C VAL A 291 -2.26 10.86 -2.82
N LEU A 292 -2.70 10.06 -3.79
CA LEU A 292 -2.63 10.34 -5.22
C LEU A 292 -3.99 10.79 -5.78
N LYS A 293 -3.95 11.71 -6.75
CA LYS A 293 -5.04 11.88 -7.73
C LYS A 293 -5.03 10.71 -8.71
N PHE A 294 -6.16 10.39 -9.33
CA PHE A 294 -6.21 9.28 -10.29
C PHE A 294 -5.30 9.48 -11.50
N SER A 295 -5.20 10.72 -12.01
CA SER A 295 -4.32 11.08 -13.11
C SER A 295 -2.82 10.89 -12.80
N GLU A 296 -2.45 10.85 -11.52
CA GLU A 296 -1.05 10.68 -11.08
C GLU A 296 -0.66 9.20 -10.91
N ILE A 297 -1.63 8.28 -10.81
CA ILE A 297 -1.40 6.87 -10.42
C ILE A 297 -0.32 6.23 -11.30
N ARG A 298 -0.48 6.31 -12.61
CA ARG A 298 0.39 5.61 -13.56
C ARG A 298 1.85 6.06 -13.47
N ASP A 299 2.06 7.36 -13.26
CA ASP A 299 3.40 7.95 -13.18
C ASP A 299 4.11 7.58 -11.87
N TRP A 300 3.37 7.62 -10.76
CA TRP A 300 3.91 7.23 -9.45
C TRP A 300 4.17 5.74 -9.35
N LEU A 301 3.32 4.90 -9.93
CA LEU A 301 3.58 3.45 -10.00
C LEU A 301 4.83 3.15 -10.81
N ALA A 302 5.02 3.79 -11.97
CA ALA A 302 6.22 3.59 -12.79
C ALA A 302 7.50 4.01 -12.06
N MET A 303 7.50 5.18 -11.42
CA MET A 303 8.63 5.64 -10.61
C MET A 303 8.93 4.66 -9.47
N ALA A 304 7.90 4.21 -8.77
CA ALA A 304 8.05 3.30 -7.66
C ALA A 304 8.64 1.95 -8.10
N PHE A 305 8.22 1.41 -9.26
CA PHE A 305 8.84 0.20 -9.81
C PHE A 305 10.28 0.44 -10.26
N GLU A 306 10.55 1.55 -10.95
CA GLU A 306 11.91 1.93 -11.38
C GLU A 306 12.88 1.98 -10.20
N VAL A 307 12.54 2.71 -9.13
CA VAL A 307 13.34 2.80 -7.90
C VAL A 307 13.47 1.45 -7.21
N SER A 308 12.41 0.62 -7.21
CA SER A 308 12.46 -0.67 -6.53
C SER A 308 13.25 -1.75 -7.27
N LEU A 309 13.52 -1.56 -8.56
CA LEU A 309 14.22 -2.50 -9.42
C LEU A 309 15.70 -2.17 -9.63
N ILE A 310 16.24 -1.17 -8.91
CA ILE A 310 17.68 -0.88 -8.90
C ILE A 310 18.50 -1.93 -8.14
N LYS A 311 17.84 -2.83 -7.40
CA LYS A 311 18.46 -3.95 -6.70
C LYS A 311 18.12 -5.26 -7.42
N PRO A 312 19.08 -6.19 -7.59
CA PRO A 312 18.80 -7.53 -8.08
C PRO A 312 17.77 -8.26 -7.23
N ILE A 313 16.91 -9.07 -7.87
CA ILE A 313 15.91 -9.88 -7.20
C ILE A 313 16.52 -11.25 -6.86
N GLY A 314 16.61 -11.55 -5.56
CA GLY A 314 17.12 -12.83 -5.05
C GLY A 314 16.19 -14.02 -5.32
N ASP A 315 16.58 -15.20 -4.86
CA ASP A 315 15.81 -16.43 -5.03
C ASP A 315 14.60 -16.56 -4.11
N PRO A 316 13.49 -17.14 -4.59
CA PRO A 316 12.27 -17.26 -3.81
C PRO A 316 12.42 -18.22 -2.64
N THR A 317 11.99 -17.79 -1.46
CA THR A 317 12.01 -18.59 -0.23
C THR A 317 10.71 -18.39 0.55
N PHE A 318 9.74 -19.30 0.38
CA PHE A 318 8.38 -19.13 0.92
C PHE A 318 8.12 -19.83 2.25
N GLY A 319 9.02 -20.72 2.70
CA GLY A 319 8.78 -21.59 3.85
C GLY A 319 7.61 -22.56 3.63
N ASN A 320 7.04 -23.06 4.73
CA ASN A 320 5.99 -24.08 4.68
C ASN A 320 4.61 -23.46 4.40
N LEU A 321 3.98 -23.85 3.28
CA LEU A 321 2.57 -23.60 3.02
C LEU A 321 1.70 -24.67 3.70
N ARG A 322 0.49 -24.31 4.08
CA ARG A 322 -0.46 -25.21 4.74
C ARG A 322 -1.40 -25.80 3.68
N PHE A 323 -1.05 -27.00 3.18
CA PHE A 323 -1.87 -27.74 2.21
C PHE A 323 -3.10 -28.37 2.85
#